data_AF-A0A4Q7BKE3-F1
#
_entry.id   AF-A0A4Q7BKE3-F1
#
_cell.length_a   1.000
_cell.length_b   1.000
_cell.length_c   1.000
_cell.angle_alpha   90.00
_cell.angle_beta   90.00
_cell.angle_gamma   90.00
#
_symmetry.space_group_name_H-M   'P 1'
#
loop_
_entity.id
_entity.type
_entity.pdbx_description
1 polymer ?
#
loop_
_entity_poly.entity_id
_entity_poly.type
_entity_poly.pdbx_seq_one_letter_code
_entity_poly.pdbx_strand_id
1 'polypeptide(L)'
;MKLFHTSPNKIEKVSKFGNFDDCLFFSTNVYEMSACETITYSIDAEEMRFIEACDLHDDQVISEIAERFGIDLDDAESLLDGSDSVWNHDFGDADADWFIQARRGECAKKMGFDGCEDHDEQGAVFIIHMFGRESILVKE
;
A
#
# COMPACT_ATOMS: atom_id res chain seq x y z
N MET A 1 -6.13 9.74 13.60
CA MET A 1 -7.32 8.92 13.29
C MET A 1 -7.02 7.47 13.62
N LYS A 2 -8.02 6.66 13.98
CA LYS A 2 -7.81 5.22 14.16
C LYS A 2 -7.96 4.51 12.82
N LEU A 3 -6.97 3.71 12.44
CA LEU A 3 -6.98 2.93 11.21
C LEU A 3 -6.93 1.44 11.53
N PHE A 4 -7.55 0.61 10.69
CA PHE A 4 -7.70 -0.83 10.90
C PHE A 4 -7.00 -1.62 9.81
N HIS A 5 -6.38 -2.72 10.18
CA HIS A 5 -5.79 -3.71 9.27
C HIS A 5 -6.27 -5.10 9.68
N THR A 6 -6.64 -5.94 8.72
CA THR A 6 -6.96 -7.34 8.99
C THR A 6 -5.93 -8.28 8.40
N SER A 7 -5.55 -9.28 9.18
CA SER A 7 -4.62 -10.33 8.72
C SER A 7 -5.16 -11.72 9.07
N PRO A 8 -5.03 -12.72 8.17
CA PRO A 8 -5.42 -14.10 8.45
C PRO A 8 -4.49 -14.78 9.49
N ASN A 9 -3.31 -14.21 9.72
CA ASN A 9 -2.32 -14.73 10.67
C ASN A 9 -1.92 -13.67 11.69
N LYS A 10 -1.45 -14.10 12.86
CA LYS A 10 -0.92 -13.17 13.86
C LYS A 10 0.34 -12.48 13.32
N ILE A 11 0.38 -11.15 13.39
CA ILE A 11 1.54 -10.37 12.98
C ILE A 11 2.54 -10.36 14.13
N GLU A 12 3.62 -11.11 13.99
CA GLU A 12 4.73 -11.08 14.95
C GLU A 12 5.88 -10.18 14.48
N LYS A 13 6.10 -10.10 13.17
CA LYS A 13 7.08 -9.24 12.50
C LYS A 13 6.60 -8.91 11.09
N VAL A 14 6.90 -7.71 10.62
CA VAL A 14 6.74 -7.33 9.21
C VAL A 14 8.04 -7.68 8.49
N SER A 15 7.91 -8.41 7.39
CA SER A 15 9.05 -8.76 6.52
C SER A 15 9.38 -7.57 5.63
N LYS A 16 10.61 -7.54 5.07
CA LYS A 16 10.92 -6.66 3.93
C LYS A 16 10.63 -7.33 2.57
N PHE A 17 10.17 -8.57 2.62
CA PHE A 17 10.04 -9.46 1.48
C PHE A 17 8.64 -10.07 1.51
N GLY A 18 7.90 -9.93 0.41
CA GLY A 18 6.54 -10.43 0.24
C GLY A 18 5.81 -9.63 -0.85
N ASN A 19 4.54 -9.94 -1.11
CA ASN A 19 3.75 -9.27 -2.16
C ASN A 19 3.56 -7.76 -1.92
N PHE A 20 3.76 -7.32 -0.68
CA PHE A 20 3.59 -5.93 -0.24
C PHE A 20 4.87 -5.36 0.40
N ASP A 21 6.00 -6.03 0.22
CA ASP A 21 7.27 -5.71 0.86
C ASP A 21 7.13 -5.48 2.39
N ASP A 22 7.43 -4.28 2.85
CA ASP A 22 7.33 -3.83 4.24
C ASP A 22 6.08 -2.98 4.55
N CYS A 23 5.11 -2.94 3.64
CA CYS A 23 3.87 -2.19 3.82
C CYS A 23 2.71 -3.05 4.36
N LEU A 24 1.83 -2.41 5.14
CA LEU A 24 0.51 -2.94 5.48
C LEU A 24 -0.57 -1.95 5.04
N PHE A 25 -1.75 -2.49 4.75
CA PHE A 25 -2.91 -1.74 4.26
C PHE A 25 -3.86 -1.48 5.40
N PHE A 26 -4.34 -0.24 5.49
CA PHE A 26 -5.30 0.13 6.50
C PHE A 26 -6.50 0.84 5.90
N SER A 27 -7.63 0.77 6.59
CA SER A 27 -8.84 1.53 6.27
C SER A 27 -9.39 2.22 7.52
N THR A 28 -10.25 3.20 7.31
CA THR A 28 -11.01 3.86 8.39
C THR A 28 -12.07 2.94 9.00
N ASN A 29 -12.48 1.89 8.28
CA ASN A 29 -13.43 0.89 8.74
C ASN A 29 -12.77 -0.50 8.78
N VAL A 30 -13.27 -1.38 9.65
CA VAL A 30 -12.87 -2.80 9.62
C VAL A 30 -13.38 -3.41 8.31
N TYR A 31 -12.49 -4.06 7.58
CA TYR A 31 -12.75 -4.69 6.29
C TYR A 31 -12.38 -6.17 6.37
N GLU A 32 -13.02 -7.03 5.59
CA GLU A 32 -12.70 -8.46 5.54
C GLU A 32 -12.41 -8.87 4.09
N MET A 33 -11.16 -9.21 3.80
CA MET A 33 -10.75 -9.68 2.46
C MET A 33 -10.69 -11.20 2.32
N SER A 34 -10.87 -11.95 3.41
CA SER A 34 -10.72 -13.41 3.39
C SER A 34 -12.01 -14.15 3.75
N ALA A 35 -12.22 -15.31 3.13
CA ALA A 35 -13.27 -16.24 3.50
C ALA A 35 -13.01 -16.98 4.84
N CYS A 36 -11.89 -16.69 5.50
CA CYS A 36 -11.51 -17.25 6.79
C CYS A 36 -11.51 -16.17 7.89
N GLU A 37 -11.52 -16.65 9.15
CA GLU A 37 -11.44 -15.81 10.35
C GLU A 37 -10.17 -14.93 10.31
N THR A 38 -10.36 -13.62 10.45
CA THR A 38 -9.27 -12.64 10.46
C THR A 38 -8.98 -12.14 11.87
N ILE A 39 -7.74 -11.72 12.08
CA ILE A 39 -7.37 -10.95 13.26
C ILE A 39 -7.38 -9.47 12.86
N THR A 40 -8.17 -8.68 13.58
CA THR A 40 -8.21 -7.22 13.41
C THR A 40 -7.12 -6.58 14.26
N TYR A 41 -6.38 -5.67 13.64
CA TYR A 41 -5.42 -4.78 14.27
C TYR A 41 -5.86 -3.34 14.04
N SER A 42 -5.43 -2.46 14.92
CA SER A 42 -5.54 -1.03 14.72
C SER A 42 -4.23 -0.30 15.01
N ILE A 43 -4.14 0.91 14.48
CA ILE A 43 -3.10 1.89 14.82
C ILE A 43 -3.75 3.24 15.12
N ASP A 44 -3.07 4.04 15.94
CA ASP A 44 -3.34 5.47 16.04
C ASP A 44 -2.46 6.21 15.04
N ALA A 45 -3.12 6.84 14.06
CA ALA A 45 -2.52 7.61 12.98
C ALA A 45 -2.84 9.11 13.10
N GLU A 46 -3.12 9.65 14.30
CA GLU A 46 -3.32 11.10 14.49
C GLU A 46 -2.10 11.95 14.08
N GLU A 47 -0.90 11.47 14.38
CA GLU A 47 0.36 12.20 14.14
C GLU A 47 1.10 11.70 12.88
N MET A 48 0.53 10.76 12.14
CA MET A 48 1.12 10.25 10.89
C MET A 48 0.87 11.21 9.74
N ARG A 49 1.82 11.27 8.81
CA ARG A 49 1.69 12.08 7.60
C ARG A 49 1.51 11.19 6.38
N PHE A 50 0.45 11.44 5.63
CA PHE A 50 0.14 10.74 4.39
C PHE A 50 0.28 11.69 3.20
N ILE A 51 0.64 11.12 2.06
CA ILE A 51 0.61 11.79 0.76
C ILE A 51 -0.41 11.09 -0.11
N GLU A 52 -1.20 11.84 -0.87
CA GLU A 52 -2.15 11.28 -1.82
C GLU A 52 -1.41 10.61 -2.98
N ALA A 53 -1.95 9.50 -3.51
CA ALA A 53 -1.35 8.78 -4.63
C ALA A 53 -1.02 9.72 -5.81
N CYS A 54 -1.93 10.63 -6.15
CA CYS A 54 -1.78 11.57 -7.26
C CYS A 54 -0.62 12.58 -7.10
N ASP A 55 -0.08 12.73 -5.89
CA ASP A 55 1.07 13.59 -5.59
C ASP A 55 2.39 12.80 -5.51
N LEU A 56 2.36 11.48 -5.70
CA LEU A 56 3.56 10.63 -5.66
C LEU A 56 4.44 10.83 -6.89
N HIS A 57 5.75 10.96 -6.65
CA HIS A 57 6.74 10.97 -7.72
C HIS A 57 8.13 10.55 -7.20
N ASP A 58 8.72 9.54 -7.84
CA ASP A 58 10.11 9.11 -7.62
C ASP A 58 10.64 8.41 -8.89
N ASP A 59 11.64 9.01 -9.54
CA ASP A 59 12.22 8.51 -10.80
C ASP A 59 12.63 7.03 -10.74
N GLN A 60 13.15 6.59 -9.59
CA GLN A 60 13.60 5.22 -9.41
C GLN A 60 12.40 4.27 -9.33
N VAL A 61 11.37 4.60 -8.54
CA VAL A 61 10.14 3.79 -8.46
C VAL A 61 9.46 3.70 -9.82
N ILE A 62 9.34 4.80 -10.55
CA ILE A 62 8.76 4.83 -11.90
C ILE A 62 9.54 3.90 -12.84
N SER A 63 10.87 3.97 -12.79
CA SER A 63 11.74 3.11 -13.60
C SER A 63 11.57 1.62 -13.25
N GLU A 64 11.43 1.27 -11.97
CA GLU A 64 11.20 -0.11 -11.51
C GLU A 64 9.84 -0.64 -11.98
N ILE A 65 8.79 0.19 -11.96
CA ILE A 65 7.47 -0.16 -12.48
C ILE A 65 7.54 -0.40 -14.00
N ALA A 66 8.16 0.52 -14.73
CA ALA A 66 8.34 0.40 -16.18
C ALA A 66 9.10 -0.88 -16.55
N GLU A 67 10.20 -1.19 -15.85
CA GLU A 67 10.97 -2.43 -16.06
C GLU A 67 10.15 -3.68 -15.71
N ARG A 68 9.37 -3.64 -14.62
CA ARG A 68 8.57 -4.77 -14.16
C ARG A 68 7.52 -5.21 -15.19
N PHE A 69 6.83 -4.25 -15.80
CA PHE A 69 5.72 -4.51 -16.73
C PHE A 69 6.11 -4.38 -18.20
N GLY A 70 7.31 -3.89 -18.51
CA GLY A 70 7.75 -3.67 -19.88
C GLY A 70 6.99 -2.55 -20.60
N ILE A 71 6.57 -1.52 -19.85
CA ILE A 71 5.84 -0.34 -20.32
C ILE A 71 6.77 0.89 -20.36
N ASP A 72 6.31 2.00 -20.91
CA ASP A 72 7.08 3.26 -20.87
C ASP A 72 6.95 3.99 -19.52
N LEU A 73 7.74 5.06 -19.35
CA LEU A 73 7.80 5.79 -18.08
C LEU A 73 6.53 6.59 -17.80
N ASP A 74 5.82 7.04 -18.84
CA ASP A 74 4.61 7.85 -18.68
C ASP A 74 3.45 6.95 -18.20
N ASP A 75 3.33 5.75 -18.78
CA ASP A 75 2.38 4.72 -18.31
C ASP A 75 2.74 4.25 -16.89
N ALA A 76 4.03 4.07 -16.59
CA ALA A 76 4.47 3.68 -15.26
C ALA A 76 4.21 4.76 -14.19
N GLU A 77 4.37 6.04 -14.54
CA GLU A 77 4.02 7.16 -13.68
C GLU A 77 2.51 7.21 -13.43
N SER A 78 1.70 6.98 -14.46
CA SER A 78 0.23 6.92 -14.34
C SER A 78 -0.25 5.77 -13.44
N LEU A 79 0.46 4.64 -13.45
CA LEU A 79 0.21 3.55 -12.49
C LEU A 79 0.65 3.93 -11.07
N LEU A 80 1.77 4.65 -10.91
CA LEU A 80 2.23 5.09 -9.59
C LEU A 80 1.26 6.09 -8.96
N ASP A 81 0.84 7.10 -9.72
CA ASP A 81 0.03 8.22 -9.23
C ASP A 81 -1.47 7.89 -9.09
N GLY A 82 -1.88 6.71 -9.58
CA GLY A 82 -3.26 6.23 -9.49
C GLY A 82 -4.23 6.86 -10.49
N SER A 83 -3.73 7.62 -11.46
CA SER A 83 -4.51 8.05 -12.62
C SER A 83 -4.83 6.90 -13.58
N ASP A 84 -4.07 5.81 -13.51
CA ASP A 84 -4.33 4.55 -14.19
C ASP A 84 -4.31 3.33 -13.24
N SER A 85 -4.82 2.20 -13.72
CA SER A 85 -4.95 0.95 -12.98
C SER A 85 -4.39 -0.21 -13.79
N VAL A 86 -3.69 -1.13 -13.14
CA VAL A 86 -3.16 -2.34 -13.80
C VAL A 86 -4.25 -3.17 -14.48
N TRP A 87 -5.50 -3.08 -13.98
CA TRP A 87 -6.66 -3.78 -14.53
C TRP A 87 -7.09 -3.27 -15.91
N ASN A 88 -6.58 -2.11 -16.35
CA ASN A 88 -6.79 -1.57 -17.70
C ASN A 88 -5.80 -2.14 -18.73
N HIS A 89 -4.84 -2.96 -18.29
CA HIS A 89 -3.76 -3.49 -19.12
C HIS A 89 -3.82 -5.01 -19.28
N ASP A 90 -3.17 -5.54 -20.33
CA ASP A 90 -3.12 -6.98 -20.62
C ASP A 90 -2.40 -7.81 -19.54
N PHE A 91 -1.56 -7.16 -18.71
CA PHE A 91 -0.86 -7.76 -17.58
C PHE A 91 -1.62 -7.62 -16.25
N GLY A 92 -2.85 -7.10 -16.28
CA GLY A 92 -3.65 -6.84 -15.08
C GLY A 92 -4.01 -8.09 -14.31
N ASP A 93 -3.46 -8.22 -13.11
CA ASP A 93 -3.87 -9.21 -12.11
C ASP A 93 -3.66 -8.68 -10.68
N ALA A 94 -4.03 -9.49 -9.69
CA ALA A 94 -3.91 -9.12 -8.29
C ALA A 94 -2.44 -8.93 -7.85
N ASP A 95 -1.49 -9.70 -8.40
CA ASP A 95 -0.08 -9.58 -8.05
C ASP A 95 0.51 -8.28 -8.60
N ALA A 96 0.08 -7.85 -9.79
CA ALA A 96 0.43 -6.56 -10.39
C ALA A 96 -0.11 -5.39 -9.57
N ASP A 97 -1.37 -5.49 -9.12
CA ASP A 97 -2.03 -4.46 -8.31
C ASP A 97 -1.32 -4.31 -6.95
N TRP A 98 -1.04 -5.44 -6.29
CA TRP A 98 -0.29 -5.48 -5.04
C TRP A 98 1.12 -4.90 -5.17
N PHE A 99 1.79 -5.19 -6.29
CA PHE A 99 3.10 -4.61 -6.56
C PHE A 99 3.03 -3.08 -6.68
N ILE A 100 2.09 -2.53 -7.46
CA ILE A 100 1.93 -1.07 -7.59
C ILE A 100 1.63 -0.43 -6.24
N GLN A 101 0.74 -1.01 -5.46
CA GLN A 101 0.42 -0.51 -4.13
C GLN A 101 1.64 -0.53 -3.19
N ALA A 102 2.47 -1.58 -3.23
CA ALA A 102 3.73 -1.61 -2.48
C ALA A 102 4.70 -0.49 -2.93
N ARG A 103 4.79 -0.24 -4.24
CA ARG A 103 5.60 0.85 -4.80
C ARG A 103 5.09 2.23 -4.35
N ARG A 104 3.77 2.44 -4.22
CA ARG A 104 3.19 3.68 -3.67
C ARG A 104 3.63 3.92 -2.22
N GLY A 105 3.59 2.88 -1.39
CA GLY A 105 4.10 2.93 -0.01
C GLY A 105 5.60 3.23 0.07
N GLU A 106 6.40 2.63 -0.80
CA GLU A 106 7.84 2.93 -0.90
C GLU A 106 8.10 4.38 -1.34
N CYS A 107 7.38 4.86 -2.36
CA CYS A 107 7.49 6.23 -2.86
C CYS A 107 7.17 7.24 -1.75
N ALA A 108 6.05 7.06 -1.05
CA ALA A 108 5.67 7.91 0.08
C ALA A 108 6.77 7.96 1.16
N LYS A 109 7.37 6.81 1.50
CA LYS A 109 8.49 6.73 2.44
C LYS A 109 9.73 7.49 1.94
N LYS A 110 10.08 7.35 0.66
CA LYS A 110 11.21 8.09 0.04
C LYS A 110 10.97 9.60 0.08
N MET A 111 9.73 10.03 -0.10
CA MET A 111 9.29 11.43 0.01
C MET A 111 9.18 11.94 1.46
N GLY A 112 9.40 11.05 2.46
CA GLY A 112 9.43 11.42 3.88
C GLY A 112 8.08 11.34 4.60
N PHE A 113 7.08 10.70 4.00
CA PHE A 113 5.78 10.43 4.60
C PHE A 113 5.76 9.06 5.30
N ASP A 114 4.75 8.84 6.13
CA ASP A 114 4.56 7.56 6.83
C ASP A 114 3.85 6.52 5.95
N GLY A 115 3.10 6.98 4.95
CA GLY A 115 2.42 6.14 3.99
C GLY A 115 1.76 6.95 2.88
N CYS A 116 1.17 6.22 1.93
CA CYS A 116 0.33 6.75 0.87
C CYS A 116 -1.14 6.67 1.29
N GLU A 117 -1.91 7.72 1.03
CA GLU A 117 -3.37 7.68 1.01
C GLU A 117 -3.82 7.45 -0.44
N ASP A 118 -4.71 6.48 -0.62
CA ASP A 118 -5.22 6.03 -1.90
C ASP A 118 -6.73 5.79 -1.80
N HIS A 119 -7.40 5.59 -2.93
CA HIS A 119 -8.85 5.41 -2.97
C HIS A 119 -9.25 4.20 -3.81
N ASP A 120 -10.05 3.31 -3.21
CA ASP A 120 -10.68 2.18 -3.90
C ASP A 120 -12.22 2.27 -3.82
N GLU A 121 -12.94 1.23 -4.29
CA GLU A 121 -14.41 1.22 -4.23
C GLU A 121 -14.98 1.21 -2.80
N GLN A 122 -14.17 0.92 -1.79
CA GLN A 122 -14.54 0.84 -0.37
C GLN A 122 -14.18 2.11 0.41
N GLY A 123 -13.39 3.01 -0.18
CA GLY A 123 -13.07 4.33 0.35
C GLY A 123 -11.56 4.57 0.42
N ALA A 124 -11.14 5.37 1.41
CA ALA A 124 -9.73 5.67 1.61
C ALA A 124 -8.97 4.43 2.14
N VAL A 125 -7.89 4.11 1.46
CA VAL A 125 -6.92 3.06 1.81
C VAL A 125 -5.60 3.73 2.16
N PHE A 126 -4.99 3.31 3.26
CA PHE A 126 -3.71 3.84 3.73
C PHE A 126 -2.64 2.76 3.61
N ILE A 127 -1.64 3.00 2.77
CA ILE A 127 -0.53 2.09 2.50
C ILE A 127 0.66 2.54 3.34
N ILE A 128 0.90 1.86 4.46
CA ILE A 128 1.81 2.35 5.49
C ILE A 128 3.01 1.43 5.57
N HIS A 129 4.21 2.02 5.52
CA HIS A 129 5.44 1.28 5.78
C HIS A 129 5.51 0.88 7.26
N MET A 130 5.51 -0.41 7.56
CA MET A 130 5.41 -0.96 8.91
C MET A 130 6.63 -1.74 9.38
N PHE A 131 7.66 -1.94 8.56
CA PHE A 131 8.89 -2.60 9.01
C PHE A 131 9.57 -1.82 10.14
N GLY A 132 9.75 -2.49 11.28
CA GLY A 132 10.29 -1.89 12.50
C GLY A 132 9.30 -1.00 13.26
N ARG A 133 8.02 -0.96 12.86
CA ARG A 133 6.94 -0.22 13.51
C ARG A 133 5.85 -1.13 14.06
N GLU A 134 6.08 -2.44 14.12
CA GLU A 134 5.08 -3.44 14.52
C GLU A 134 4.55 -3.23 15.95
N SER A 135 5.32 -2.57 16.82
CA SER A 135 4.94 -2.27 18.19
C SER A 135 3.75 -1.32 18.33
N ILE A 136 3.39 -0.59 17.26
CA ILE A 136 2.24 0.33 17.28
C ILE A 136 0.93 -0.38 16.89
N LEU A 137 1.00 -1.64 16.44
CA LEU A 137 -0.18 -2.45 16.14
C LEU A 137 -0.85 -2.90 17.45
N VAL A 138 -2.12 -2.57 17.60
CA VAL A 138 -2.97 -3.01 18.70
C VAL A 138 -3.94 -4.06 18.17
N LYS A 139 -3.92 -5.27 18.73
CA LYS A 139 -4.93 -6.29 18.42
C LYS A 139 -6.27 -5.89 19.04
N GLU A 140 -7.33 -5.87 18.26
CA GLU A 140 -8.72 -5.62 18.72
C GLU A 140 -9.44 -6.90 19.19
#